data_AF-A0A970GGY1-F1
#
_entry.id   AF-A0A970GGY1-F1
#
_cell.length_a   1.000
_cell.length_b   1.000
_cell.length_c   1.000
_cell.angle_alpha   90.00
_cell.angle_beta   90.00
_cell.angle_gamma   90.00
#
_symmetry.space_group_name_H-M   'P 1'
#
loop_
_entity.id
_entity.type
_entity.pdbx_description
1 polymer ?
#
loop_
_entity_poly.entity_id
_entity_poly.type
_entity_poly.pdbx_seq_one_letter_code
_entity_poly.pdbx_strand_id
1 'polypeptide(L)'
;MPYKNNMKIRHYCVKCLIAIAIFAIAATNLFCYNTGDYRTKWGGNFETLELWECYNGIGWIDATQLPSSPFVNTIYISNQTVTMNSSMIIEGGLVIVGTLQLASGAILTINPSVNCEIGVIETYSGSTLINNGFITANSSSSSLKVHGGILENNGIIASSAPNNCNVYINSNGRINFGNQGSITGNCSFTTNYGSIIATANTQGLDGSLNCSGDISFNQIYLIYNGTEPQITGMKTPDQVLGIDFNNPAGITLSKNVKLIYTALVHSGTTLYFDVHIIKEAWYGSGTFSMEDGSTIATANPDGFWSTDKKGSVQVGTRNYNSNGNYIFNGTEHQQTGDFNTTPDAYTVNDIIFDNPTGVTLTHPITVVSTLELLEGDINYTVLPQGVDGFYSPDVKKTVILKNGTLMYNFLADSLPFQNNGEYVKRKWYLKGNFNGSKKVTFYWSENEDDNYNWNVHNFPKVYLSNSNEPLHTIWNPAHPREISFIAHSFPNAKEDVYYYIGKERDDTLPVTLSSFSLTQSGISTVRITWV
;
A
#
# COMPACT_ATOMS: atom_id res chain seq x y z
N MET A 1 -57.32 -14.84 65.59
CA MET A 1 -58.29 -14.53 64.52
C MET A 1 -57.56 -13.84 63.38
N PRO A 2 -57.46 -14.43 62.17
CA PRO A 2 -56.81 -13.80 61.02
C PRO A 2 -57.83 -13.09 60.11
N TYR A 3 -57.42 -11.96 59.55
CA TYR A 3 -58.18 -11.10 58.63
C TYR A 3 -58.17 -11.67 57.21
N LYS A 4 -59.35 -11.86 56.60
CA LYS A 4 -59.55 -12.11 55.17
C LYS A 4 -59.48 -10.79 54.41
N ASN A 5 -58.49 -10.59 53.53
CA ASN A 5 -58.53 -9.55 52.51
C ASN A 5 -58.90 -10.15 51.16
N ASN A 6 -60.14 -9.88 50.75
CA ASN A 6 -60.67 -10.17 49.41
C ASN A 6 -60.00 -9.24 48.39
N MET A 7 -59.20 -9.81 47.50
CA MET A 7 -58.64 -9.11 46.35
C MET A 7 -59.73 -8.95 45.27
N LYS A 8 -60.42 -7.81 45.26
CA LYS A 8 -61.21 -7.37 44.09
C LYS A 8 -60.25 -6.83 43.04
N ILE A 9 -59.70 -7.71 42.20
CA ILE A 9 -59.02 -7.30 40.98
C ILE A 9 -60.07 -6.57 40.12
N ARG A 10 -59.90 -5.25 39.98
CA ARG A 10 -60.76 -4.38 39.17
C ARG A 10 -60.73 -4.87 37.73
N HIS A 11 -61.90 -5.28 37.21
CA HIS A 11 -62.15 -5.65 35.82
C HIS A 11 -61.66 -4.63 34.78
N TYR A 12 -61.41 -3.38 35.18
CA TYR A 12 -60.83 -2.34 34.35
C TYR A 12 -59.34 -2.56 33.99
N CYS A 13 -58.54 -3.17 34.87
CA CYS A 13 -57.11 -3.39 34.61
C CYS A 13 -56.85 -4.50 33.57
N VAL A 14 -57.70 -5.54 33.54
CA VAL A 14 -57.58 -6.63 32.56
C VAL A 14 -57.97 -6.16 31.16
N LYS A 15 -58.97 -5.28 31.02
CA LYS A 15 -59.35 -4.69 29.72
C LYS A 15 -58.27 -3.76 29.16
N CYS A 16 -57.61 -2.97 29.99
CA CYS A 16 -56.47 -2.15 29.56
C CYS A 16 -55.24 -3.00 29.18
N LEU A 17 -54.95 -4.07 29.92
CA LEU A 17 -53.84 -4.99 29.58
C LEU A 17 -54.09 -5.75 28.26
N ILE A 18 -55.33 -6.18 28.02
CA ILE A 18 -55.72 -6.80 26.74
C ILE A 18 -55.66 -5.76 25.61
N ALA A 19 -56.11 -4.53 25.83
CA ALA A 19 -56.03 -3.46 24.82
C ALA A 19 -54.58 -3.08 24.47
N ILE A 20 -53.68 -3.01 25.45
CA ILE A 20 -52.23 -2.77 25.24
C ILE A 20 -51.57 -3.96 24.56
N ALA A 21 -51.94 -5.20 24.90
CA ALA A 21 -51.46 -6.39 24.21
C ALA A 21 -51.93 -6.46 22.75
N ILE A 22 -53.19 -6.08 22.48
CA ILE A 22 -53.72 -5.99 21.10
C ILE A 22 -53.05 -4.85 20.33
N PHE A 23 -52.77 -3.70 20.96
CA PHE A 23 -52.00 -2.60 20.34
C PHE A 23 -50.54 -2.99 20.09
N ALA A 24 -49.92 -3.76 20.98
CA ALA A 24 -48.55 -4.26 20.81
C ALA A 24 -48.46 -5.37 19.75
N ILE A 25 -49.50 -6.19 19.59
CA ILE A 25 -49.63 -7.17 18.50
C ILE A 25 -49.90 -6.47 17.16
N ALA A 26 -50.69 -5.38 17.14
CA ALA A 26 -50.93 -4.55 15.97
C ALA A 26 -49.74 -3.67 15.56
N ALA A 27 -48.75 -3.49 16.46
CA ALA A 27 -47.50 -2.80 16.19
C ALA A 27 -46.36 -3.74 15.72
N THR A 28 -46.68 -5.01 15.43
CA THR A 28 -45.78 -5.85 14.63
C THR A 28 -45.76 -5.28 13.21
N ASN A 29 -44.58 -5.23 12.59
CA ASN A 29 -44.34 -4.63 11.27
C ASN A 29 -45.34 -5.14 10.23
N LEU A 30 -46.46 -4.43 10.07
CA LEU A 30 -47.31 -4.54 8.89
C LEU A 30 -46.46 -3.97 7.76
N PHE A 31 -45.91 -4.85 6.91
CA PHE A 31 -45.38 -4.43 5.62
C PHE A 31 -46.53 -3.75 4.86
N CYS A 32 -46.55 -2.42 4.87
CA CYS A 32 -47.52 -1.65 4.16
C CYS A 32 -46.96 -1.41 2.75
N TYR A 33 -47.62 -2.00 1.75
CA TYR A 33 -47.31 -1.70 0.35
C TYR A 33 -47.60 -0.23 0.05
N ASN A 34 -46.73 0.40 -0.72
CA ASN A 34 -46.89 1.77 -1.17
C ASN A 34 -47.51 1.81 -2.56
N THR A 35 -48.34 2.82 -2.82
CA THR A 35 -48.87 3.07 -4.16
C THR A 35 -47.70 3.19 -5.14
N GLY A 36 -47.69 2.36 -6.18
CA GLY A 36 -46.61 2.29 -7.16
C GLY A 36 -45.55 1.22 -6.90
N ASP A 37 -45.68 0.41 -5.84
CA ASP A 37 -44.91 -0.84 -5.70
C ASP A 37 -45.28 -1.84 -6.79
N TYR A 38 -44.34 -2.69 -7.19
CA TYR A 38 -44.53 -3.71 -8.22
C TYR A 38 -44.28 -5.11 -7.68
N ARG A 39 -45.05 -6.10 -8.13
CA ARG A 39 -44.78 -7.51 -7.85
C ARG A 39 -44.97 -8.41 -9.05
N THR A 40 -44.28 -9.54 -9.06
CA THR A 40 -44.47 -10.57 -10.11
C THR A 40 -45.55 -11.58 -9.71
N LYS A 41 -46.44 -11.90 -10.66
CA LYS A 41 -47.52 -12.90 -10.46
C LYS A 41 -47.02 -14.35 -10.54
N TRP A 42 -46.05 -14.60 -11.42
CA TRP A 42 -45.44 -15.91 -11.65
C TRP A 42 -43.97 -15.75 -12.08
N GLY A 43 -43.33 -16.80 -12.62
CA GLY A 43 -41.97 -16.77 -13.16
C GLY A 43 -41.92 -16.48 -14.66
N GLY A 44 -40.82 -15.94 -15.16
CA GLY A 44 -40.68 -15.59 -16.58
C GLY A 44 -39.68 -14.46 -16.81
N ASN A 45 -39.81 -13.79 -17.95
CA ASN A 45 -38.94 -12.67 -18.28
C ASN A 45 -39.39 -11.40 -17.56
N PHE A 46 -38.44 -10.70 -16.92
CA PHE A 46 -38.66 -9.44 -16.22
C PHE A 46 -39.31 -8.38 -17.13
N GLU A 47 -38.99 -8.42 -18.42
CA GLU A 47 -39.48 -7.48 -19.44
C GLU A 47 -40.90 -7.81 -19.97
N THR A 48 -41.55 -8.86 -19.48
CA THR A 48 -42.92 -9.22 -19.89
C THR A 48 -43.94 -8.44 -19.06
N LEU A 49 -44.72 -7.54 -19.67
CA LEU A 49 -45.71 -6.72 -18.96
C LEU A 49 -46.73 -7.55 -18.17
N GLU A 50 -47.20 -8.64 -18.76
CA GLU A 50 -48.20 -9.55 -18.18
C GLU A 50 -47.71 -10.23 -16.90
N LEU A 51 -46.41 -10.19 -16.60
CA LEU A 51 -45.82 -10.71 -15.37
C LEU A 51 -46.20 -9.86 -14.14
N TRP A 52 -46.48 -8.58 -14.35
CA TRP A 52 -46.46 -7.57 -13.29
C TRP A 52 -47.84 -7.17 -12.79
N GLU A 53 -47.92 -6.95 -11.48
CA GLU A 53 -48.97 -6.17 -10.84
C GLU A 53 -48.36 -4.92 -10.19
N CYS A 54 -49.12 -3.83 -10.17
CA CYS A 54 -48.78 -2.58 -9.49
C CYS A 54 -49.78 -2.34 -8.35
N TYR A 55 -49.28 -1.93 -7.18
CA TYR A 55 -50.13 -1.62 -6.03
C TYR A 55 -50.74 -0.22 -6.20
N ASN A 56 -52.07 -0.12 -6.19
CA ASN A 56 -52.78 1.15 -6.42
C ASN A 56 -53.17 1.89 -5.13
N GLY A 57 -52.66 1.46 -3.97
CA GLY A 57 -53.03 1.99 -2.65
C GLY A 57 -54.15 1.21 -1.94
N ILE A 58 -54.92 0.40 -2.67
CA ILE A 58 -56.00 -0.43 -2.15
C ILE A 58 -55.70 -1.92 -2.36
N GLY A 59 -55.09 -2.27 -3.49
CA GLY A 59 -54.76 -3.64 -3.85
C GLY A 59 -53.82 -3.72 -5.04
N TRP A 60 -53.43 -4.94 -5.35
CA TRP A 60 -52.64 -5.26 -6.53
C TRP A 60 -53.55 -5.36 -7.75
N ILE A 61 -53.20 -4.64 -8.82
CA ILE A 61 -53.89 -4.68 -10.11
C ILE A 61 -52.87 -4.95 -11.21
N ASP A 62 -53.31 -5.50 -12.35
CA ASP A 62 -52.43 -5.71 -13.50
C ASP A 62 -51.70 -4.43 -13.87
N ALA A 63 -50.38 -4.53 -14.04
CA ALA A 63 -49.57 -3.39 -14.39
C ALA A 63 -49.86 -2.96 -15.84
N THR A 64 -49.90 -1.65 -16.08
CA THR A 64 -50.05 -1.07 -17.42
C THR A 64 -48.72 -0.65 -18.03
N GLN A 65 -47.64 -0.66 -17.23
CA GLN A 65 -46.27 -0.34 -17.61
C GLN A 65 -45.32 -1.29 -16.88
N LEU A 66 -44.11 -1.46 -17.41
CA LEU A 66 -43.04 -2.17 -16.70
C LEU A 66 -42.41 -1.28 -15.62
N PRO A 67 -41.80 -1.85 -14.56
CA PRO A 67 -40.95 -1.09 -13.66
C PRO A 67 -39.82 -0.41 -14.46
N SER A 68 -39.75 0.92 -14.42
CA SER A 68 -38.75 1.70 -15.14
C SER A 68 -37.49 1.91 -14.31
N SER A 69 -36.31 1.92 -14.95
CA SER A 69 -35.04 2.29 -14.32
C SER A 69 -34.77 3.80 -14.45
N PRO A 70 -34.35 4.51 -13.39
CA PRO A 70 -34.22 4.04 -12.01
C PRO A 70 -35.59 3.82 -11.35
N PHE A 71 -35.68 2.81 -10.47
CA PHE A 71 -36.93 2.45 -9.81
C PHE A 71 -36.93 2.86 -8.34
N VAL A 72 -37.86 3.76 -7.97
CA VAL A 72 -37.90 4.44 -6.66
C VAL A 72 -38.80 3.78 -5.62
N ASN A 73 -39.72 2.92 -6.04
CA ASN A 73 -40.62 2.19 -5.14
C ASN A 73 -40.06 0.80 -4.81
N THR A 74 -40.87 -0.11 -4.27
CA THR A 74 -40.43 -1.48 -3.97
C THR A 74 -40.82 -2.46 -5.06
N ILE A 75 -39.87 -3.29 -5.49
CA ILE A 75 -40.09 -4.45 -6.36
C ILE A 75 -40.13 -5.72 -5.51
N TYR A 76 -41.18 -6.52 -5.67
CA TYR A 76 -41.33 -7.82 -5.04
C TYR A 76 -41.26 -8.94 -6.10
N ILE A 77 -40.17 -9.70 -6.10
CA ILE A 77 -40.06 -10.93 -6.89
C ILE A 77 -40.66 -12.07 -6.06
N SER A 78 -41.75 -12.65 -6.54
CA SER A 78 -42.46 -13.74 -5.86
C SER A 78 -41.65 -15.04 -5.85
N ASN A 79 -42.24 -16.16 -5.41
CA ASN A 79 -41.56 -17.43 -5.12
C ASN A 79 -41.05 -18.22 -6.35
N GLN A 80 -41.05 -17.61 -7.53
CA GLN A 80 -40.66 -18.24 -8.80
C GLN A 80 -39.38 -17.61 -9.37
N THR A 81 -38.88 -18.19 -10.46
CA THR A 81 -37.70 -17.68 -11.16
C THR A 81 -38.10 -16.58 -12.14
N VAL A 82 -37.45 -15.42 -12.02
CA VAL A 82 -37.58 -14.30 -12.95
C VAL A 82 -36.22 -14.03 -13.58
N THR A 83 -36.18 -13.98 -14.91
CA THR A 83 -34.97 -13.71 -15.68
C THR A 83 -35.00 -12.28 -16.19
N MET A 84 -34.00 -11.50 -15.84
CA MET A 84 -33.83 -10.11 -16.26
C MET A 84 -32.80 -10.03 -17.38
N ASN A 85 -33.21 -9.47 -18.52
CA ASN A 85 -32.39 -9.32 -19.73
C ASN A 85 -31.95 -7.87 -19.94
N SER A 86 -32.58 -6.93 -19.25
CA SER A 86 -32.29 -5.51 -19.30
C SER A 86 -31.60 -5.02 -18.02
N SER A 87 -30.93 -3.88 -18.10
CA SER A 87 -30.28 -3.27 -16.93
C SER A 87 -31.25 -2.43 -16.12
N MET A 88 -31.11 -2.45 -14.80
CA MET A 88 -31.95 -1.72 -13.88
C MET A 88 -31.16 -1.14 -12.70
N ILE A 89 -31.53 0.07 -12.30
CA ILE A 89 -31.08 0.73 -11.08
C ILE A 89 -32.24 0.74 -10.08
N ILE A 90 -32.01 0.22 -8.88
CA ILE A 90 -32.95 0.25 -7.75
C ILE A 90 -32.55 1.39 -6.82
N GLU A 91 -33.48 2.33 -6.61
CA GLU A 91 -33.41 3.44 -5.66
C GLU A 91 -34.34 3.27 -4.45
N GLY A 92 -35.41 2.47 -4.61
CA GLY A 92 -36.35 2.14 -3.56
C GLY A 92 -35.98 0.85 -2.82
N GLY A 93 -36.84 -0.16 -2.92
CA GLY A 93 -36.66 -1.47 -2.29
C GLY A 93 -36.65 -2.62 -3.29
N LEU A 94 -35.94 -3.69 -2.98
CA LEU A 94 -35.99 -4.94 -3.75
C LEU A 94 -36.13 -6.12 -2.80
N VAL A 95 -37.25 -6.82 -2.88
CA VAL A 95 -37.54 -8.01 -2.05
C VAL A 95 -37.72 -9.20 -2.98
N ILE A 96 -36.84 -10.18 -2.86
CA ILE A 96 -36.83 -11.39 -3.69
C ILE A 96 -37.15 -12.57 -2.81
N VAL A 97 -38.30 -13.21 -3.00
CA VAL A 97 -38.63 -14.47 -2.29
C VAL A 97 -38.14 -15.68 -3.08
N GLY A 98 -38.31 -15.66 -4.40
CA GLY A 98 -37.87 -16.71 -5.31
C GLY A 98 -36.44 -16.49 -5.81
N THR A 99 -36.28 -16.46 -7.13
CA THR A 99 -34.97 -16.32 -7.79
C THR A 99 -35.00 -15.21 -8.81
N LEU A 100 -34.02 -14.30 -8.73
CA LEU A 100 -33.72 -13.33 -9.79
C LEU A 100 -32.46 -13.75 -10.53
N GLN A 101 -32.58 -13.99 -11.84
CA GLN A 101 -31.48 -14.36 -12.71
C GLN A 101 -31.09 -13.18 -13.59
N LEU A 102 -29.81 -12.81 -13.61
CA LEU A 102 -29.28 -11.79 -14.50
C LEU A 102 -28.74 -12.46 -15.76
N ALA A 103 -29.43 -12.27 -16.89
CA ALA A 103 -28.98 -12.78 -18.18
C ALA A 103 -27.72 -12.03 -18.66
N SER A 104 -27.03 -12.61 -19.65
CA SER A 104 -25.82 -12.00 -20.21
C SER A 104 -26.08 -10.56 -20.69
N GLY A 105 -25.20 -9.63 -20.29
CA GLY A 105 -25.32 -8.21 -20.58
C GLY A 105 -26.21 -7.41 -19.61
N ALA A 106 -27.00 -8.07 -18.76
CA ALA A 106 -27.83 -7.38 -17.77
C ALA A 106 -26.99 -6.85 -16.60
N ILE A 107 -27.27 -5.62 -16.18
CA ILE A 107 -26.66 -4.98 -15.01
C ILE A 107 -27.75 -4.60 -14.02
N LEU A 108 -27.68 -5.15 -12.80
CA LEU A 108 -28.52 -4.72 -11.68
C LEU A 108 -27.70 -3.88 -10.71
N THR A 109 -28.12 -2.64 -10.49
CA THR A 109 -27.49 -1.74 -9.51
C THR A 109 -28.42 -1.53 -8.32
N ILE A 110 -27.96 -1.89 -7.14
CA ILE A 110 -28.58 -1.53 -5.86
C ILE A 110 -27.90 -0.25 -5.37
N ASN A 111 -28.62 0.87 -5.36
CA ASN A 111 -28.04 2.16 -4.98
C ASN A 111 -27.69 2.24 -3.49
N PRO A 112 -26.88 3.23 -3.09
CA PRO A 112 -26.62 3.51 -1.68
C PRO A 112 -27.92 3.65 -0.87
N SER A 113 -27.90 3.20 0.38
CA SER A 113 -29.04 3.23 1.32
C SER A 113 -30.23 2.31 0.98
N VAL A 114 -30.22 1.63 -0.17
CA VAL A 114 -31.25 0.63 -0.50
C VAL A 114 -31.06 -0.62 0.34
N ASN A 115 -32.17 -1.14 0.88
CA ASN A 115 -32.23 -2.48 1.46
C ASN A 115 -32.79 -3.45 0.41
N CYS A 116 -32.02 -4.46 0.09
CA CYS A 116 -32.40 -5.55 -0.79
C CYS A 116 -32.48 -6.85 0.01
N GLU A 117 -33.68 -7.40 0.15
CA GLU A 117 -33.90 -8.69 0.80
C GLU A 117 -33.90 -9.80 -0.24
N ILE A 118 -33.10 -10.85 -0.04
CA ILE A 118 -32.89 -11.88 -1.05
C ILE A 118 -33.30 -13.28 -0.60
N GLY A 119 -33.95 -13.99 -1.50
CA GLY A 119 -34.03 -15.43 -1.60
C GLY A 119 -32.82 -15.89 -2.40
N VAL A 120 -32.89 -15.84 -3.73
CA VAL A 120 -31.75 -16.17 -4.59
C VAL A 120 -31.50 -15.09 -5.64
N ILE A 121 -30.24 -14.67 -5.80
CA ILE A 121 -29.77 -13.95 -6.98
C ILE A 121 -28.71 -14.79 -7.69
N GLU A 122 -28.84 -14.94 -9.01
CA GLU A 122 -27.86 -15.63 -9.85
C GLU A 122 -27.37 -14.69 -10.95
N THR A 123 -26.06 -14.55 -11.10
CA THR A 123 -25.44 -13.82 -12.21
C THR A 123 -24.80 -14.81 -13.18
N TYR A 124 -24.96 -14.60 -14.49
CA TYR A 124 -24.35 -15.41 -15.53
C TYR A 124 -23.26 -14.65 -16.28
N SER A 125 -22.53 -15.35 -17.16
CA SER A 125 -21.45 -14.76 -17.95
C SER A 125 -21.89 -13.48 -18.68
N GLY A 126 -21.14 -12.40 -18.48
CA GLY A 126 -21.43 -11.08 -19.04
C GLY A 126 -22.46 -10.24 -18.27
N SER A 127 -23.04 -10.75 -17.18
CA SER A 127 -23.93 -9.98 -16.30
C SER A 127 -23.19 -9.41 -15.09
N THR A 128 -23.74 -8.35 -14.49
CA THR A 128 -23.15 -7.69 -13.32
C THR A 128 -24.21 -7.36 -12.28
N LEU A 129 -23.97 -7.75 -11.04
CA LEU A 129 -24.66 -7.23 -9.87
C LEU A 129 -23.77 -6.19 -9.18
N ILE A 130 -24.25 -4.97 -9.02
CA ILE A 130 -23.58 -3.90 -8.30
C ILE A 130 -24.34 -3.62 -7.01
N ASN A 131 -23.73 -3.94 -5.87
CA ASN A 131 -24.24 -3.64 -4.56
C ASN A 131 -23.54 -2.41 -3.96
N ASN A 132 -24.21 -1.27 -3.92
CA ASN A 132 -23.77 -0.10 -3.15
C ASN A 132 -24.56 0.09 -1.84
N GLY A 133 -25.55 -0.76 -1.58
CA GLY A 133 -26.46 -0.67 -0.44
C GLY A 133 -26.28 -1.85 0.53
N PHE A 134 -27.41 -2.37 1.01
CA PHE A 134 -27.48 -3.46 1.97
C PHE A 134 -28.24 -4.64 1.35
N ILE A 135 -27.58 -5.79 1.23
CA ILE A 135 -28.23 -7.05 0.84
C ILE A 135 -28.39 -7.92 2.08
N THR A 136 -29.61 -8.36 2.37
CA THR A 136 -29.92 -9.20 3.53
C THR A 136 -30.64 -10.49 3.14
N ALA A 137 -30.36 -11.58 3.84
CA ALA A 137 -31.06 -12.84 3.64
C ALA A 137 -32.45 -12.83 4.29
N ASN A 138 -33.47 -13.25 3.54
CA ASN A 138 -34.84 -13.39 4.05
C ASN A 138 -35.21 -14.82 4.47
N SER A 139 -34.33 -15.81 4.24
CA SER A 139 -34.56 -17.20 4.65
C SER A 139 -33.27 -17.92 5.04
N SER A 140 -33.38 -19.15 5.54
CA SER A 140 -32.25 -20.05 5.84
C SER A 140 -31.70 -20.80 4.61
N SER A 141 -32.14 -20.42 3.41
CA SER A 141 -31.60 -20.92 2.14
C SER A 141 -31.23 -19.79 1.19
N SER A 142 -31.11 -18.56 1.68
CA SER A 142 -30.81 -17.43 0.82
C SER A 142 -29.40 -17.54 0.23
N SER A 143 -29.24 -17.17 -1.04
CA SER A 143 -27.94 -17.28 -1.71
C SER A 143 -27.73 -16.25 -2.81
N LEU A 144 -26.46 -15.91 -3.01
CA LEU A 144 -25.97 -15.15 -4.14
C LEU A 144 -24.99 -16.04 -4.90
N LYS A 145 -25.26 -16.32 -6.17
CA LYS A 145 -24.42 -17.21 -6.99
C LYS A 145 -23.90 -16.48 -8.21
N VAL A 146 -22.59 -16.51 -8.41
CA VAL A 146 -21.91 -15.88 -9.54
C VAL A 146 -21.41 -16.95 -10.49
N HIS A 147 -22.13 -17.20 -11.59
CA HIS A 147 -21.85 -18.19 -12.63
C HIS A 147 -21.12 -17.54 -13.83
N GLY A 148 -19.86 -17.15 -13.61
CA GLY A 148 -19.06 -16.46 -14.64
C GLY A 148 -19.43 -14.98 -14.85
N GLY A 149 -20.40 -14.45 -14.10
CA GLY A 149 -20.71 -13.03 -14.02
C GLY A 149 -19.80 -12.28 -13.05
N ILE A 150 -20.18 -11.04 -12.73
CA ILE A 150 -19.46 -10.17 -11.79
C ILE A 150 -20.39 -9.72 -10.66
N LEU A 151 -19.86 -9.75 -9.43
CA LEU A 151 -20.43 -9.06 -8.27
C LEU A 151 -19.50 -7.91 -7.86
N GLU A 152 -19.94 -6.67 -8.08
CA GLU A 152 -19.32 -5.46 -7.52
C GLU A 152 -19.95 -5.17 -6.16
N ASN A 153 -19.26 -5.50 -5.07
CA ASN A 153 -19.74 -5.29 -3.72
C ASN A 153 -19.05 -4.09 -3.06
N ASN A 154 -19.67 -2.92 -3.14
CA ASN A 154 -19.23 -1.70 -2.46
C ASN A 154 -19.95 -1.49 -1.12
N GLY A 155 -21.10 -2.15 -0.93
CA GLY A 155 -21.91 -2.11 0.27
C GLY A 155 -21.74 -3.33 1.17
N ILE A 156 -22.80 -3.67 1.89
CA ILE A 156 -22.79 -4.77 2.89
C ILE A 156 -23.73 -5.88 2.42
N ILE A 157 -23.23 -7.12 2.45
CA ILE A 157 -24.05 -8.34 2.37
C ILE A 157 -24.05 -8.94 3.78
N ALA A 158 -25.22 -9.03 4.42
CA ALA A 158 -25.30 -9.48 5.79
C ALA A 158 -26.47 -10.43 6.05
N SER A 159 -26.32 -11.26 7.09
CA SER A 159 -27.42 -12.05 7.61
C SER A 159 -27.33 -12.17 9.13
N SER A 160 -28.47 -12.41 9.78
CA SER A 160 -28.56 -12.75 11.19
C SER A 160 -29.41 -14.00 11.36
N ALA A 161 -29.09 -14.83 12.35
CA ALA A 161 -29.87 -16.02 12.65
C ALA A 161 -31.34 -15.65 12.93
N PRO A 162 -32.32 -16.44 12.44
CA PRO A 162 -32.17 -17.79 11.87
C PRO A 162 -31.82 -17.82 10.37
N ASN A 163 -31.80 -16.68 9.69
CA ASN A 163 -31.52 -16.61 8.25
C ASN A 163 -30.03 -16.77 7.99
N ASN A 164 -29.66 -17.31 6.84
CA ASN A 164 -28.29 -17.38 6.38
C ASN A 164 -28.16 -16.84 4.96
N CYS A 165 -27.01 -16.26 4.63
CA CYS A 165 -26.69 -15.92 3.25
C CYS A 165 -25.50 -16.75 2.78
N ASN A 166 -25.70 -17.55 1.75
CA ASN A 166 -24.63 -18.35 1.16
C ASN A 166 -24.15 -17.67 -0.14
N VAL A 167 -22.91 -17.18 -0.14
CA VAL A 167 -22.33 -16.51 -1.31
C VAL A 167 -21.39 -17.47 -2.03
N TYR A 168 -21.68 -17.73 -3.29
CA TYR A 168 -20.94 -18.64 -4.15
C TYR A 168 -20.33 -17.91 -5.33
N ILE A 169 -19.01 -17.92 -5.44
CA ILE A 169 -18.30 -17.49 -6.65
C ILE A 169 -17.89 -18.74 -7.41
N ASN A 170 -18.71 -19.13 -8.39
CA ASN A 170 -18.47 -20.33 -9.18
C ASN A 170 -17.29 -20.13 -10.14
N SER A 171 -16.85 -21.18 -10.83
CA SER A 171 -15.69 -21.13 -11.71
C SER A 171 -15.80 -19.98 -12.73
N ASN A 172 -14.71 -19.23 -12.87
CA ASN A 172 -14.61 -18.01 -13.69
C ASN A 172 -15.53 -16.84 -13.26
N GLY A 173 -16.28 -16.97 -12.16
CA GLY A 173 -16.99 -15.87 -11.53
C GLY A 173 -16.02 -14.91 -10.87
N ARG A 174 -16.42 -13.64 -10.75
CA ARG A 174 -15.63 -12.59 -10.13
C ARG A 174 -16.43 -11.84 -9.07
N ILE A 175 -15.79 -11.58 -7.94
CA ILE A 175 -16.25 -10.62 -6.94
C ILE A 175 -15.20 -9.54 -6.75
N ASN A 176 -15.66 -8.29 -6.71
CA ASN A 176 -14.86 -7.11 -6.46
C ASN A 176 -15.40 -6.44 -5.19
N PHE A 177 -14.57 -6.38 -4.15
CA PHE A 177 -14.89 -5.64 -2.94
C PHE A 177 -14.37 -4.21 -3.05
N GLY A 178 -15.28 -3.24 -2.92
CA GLY A 178 -14.90 -1.85 -2.67
C GLY A 178 -14.23 -1.69 -1.30
N ASN A 179 -13.78 -0.47 -0.98
CA ASN A 179 -13.10 -0.18 0.29
C ASN A 179 -13.95 -0.48 1.55
N GLN A 180 -15.27 -0.43 1.44
CA GLN A 180 -16.24 -0.75 2.49
C GLN A 180 -17.04 -2.03 2.19
N GLY A 181 -16.81 -2.63 1.01
CA GLY A 181 -17.44 -3.85 0.57
C GLY A 181 -17.19 -4.98 1.55
N SER A 182 -18.26 -5.60 2.07
CA SER A 182 -18.12 -6.74 2.99
C SER A 182 -19.25 -7.75 2.90
N ILE A 183 -18.93 -9.00 3.27
CA ILE A 183 -19.89 -10.06 3.57
C ILE A 183 -19.75 -10.41 5.05
N THR A 184 -20.82 -10.27 5.85
CA THR A 184 -20.73 -10.40 7.31
C THR A 184 -21.94 -11.04 7.99
N GLY A 185 -21.81 -11.37 9.27
CA GLY A 185 -22.86 -11.99 10.06
C GLY A 185 -23.00 -13.49 9.75
N ASN A 186 -24.23 -14.00 9.84
CA ASN A 186 -24.57 -15.42 9.58
C ASN A 186 -24.52 -15.76 8.08
N CYS A 187 -23.38 -15.49 7.45
CA CYS A 187 -23.11 -15.77 6.06
C CYS A 187 -22.08 -16.88 5.93
N SER A 188 -22.04 -17.52 4.77
CA SER A 188 -20.96 -18.39 4.32
C SER A 188 -20.44 -17.88 2.98
N PHE A 189 -19.17 -18.17 2.68
CA PHE A 189 -18.53 -17.76 1.44
C PHE A 189 -17.78 -18.94 0.84
N THR A 190 -18.09 -19.29 -0.42
CA THR A 190 -17.45 -20.40 -1.12
C THR A 190 -17.03 -19.97 -2.51
N THR A 191 -15.82 -20.36 -2.90
CA THR A 191 -15.29 -20.12 -4.25
C THR A 191 -14.90 -21.42 -4.92
N ASN A 192 -15.04 -21.47 -6.25
CA ASN A 192 -14.61 -22.58 -7.08
C ASN A 192 -13.34 -22.24 -7.88
N TYR A 193 -12.73 -23.28 -8.45
CA TYR A 193 -11.51 -23.18 -9.25
C TYR A 193 -11.59 -22.06 -10.30
N GLY A 194 -10.57 -21.21 -10.33
CA GLY A 194 -10.41 -20.14 -11.33
C GLY A 194 -11.29 -18.92 -11.10
N SER A 195 -11.99 -18.84 -9.98
CA SER A 195 -12.70 -17.61 -9.59
C SER A 195 -11.73 -16.51 -9.17
N ILE A 196 -12.18 -15.26 -9.31
CA ILE A 196 -11.39 -14.07 -9.00
C ILE A 196 -12.02 -13.34 -7.81
N ILE A 197 -11.18 -12.99 -6.82
CA ILE A 197 -11.54 -12.08 -5.75
C ILE A 197 -10.62 -10.86 -5.85
N ALA A 198 -11.20 -9.69 -6.13
CA ALA A 198 -10.50 -8.42 -5.97
C ALA A 198 -10.96 -7.71 -4.71
N THR A 199 -10.07 -7.00 -4.03
CA THR A 199 -10.43 -6.19 -2.87
C THR A 199 -9.62 -4.91 -2.78
N ALA A 200 -10.34 -3.81 -2.58
CA ALA A 200 -9.81 -2.50 -2.24
C ALA A 200 -9.92 -2.20 -0.73
N ASN A 201 -10.36 -3.16 0.09
CA ASN A 201 -10.49 -2.99 1.53
C ASN A 201 -9.11 -2.93 2.20
N THR A 202 -8.86 -1.94 3.06
CA THR A 202 -7.54 -1.76 3.71
C THR A 202 -7.13 -2.93 4.61
N GLN A 203 -8.10 -3.68 5.14
CA GLN A 203 -7.87 -4.92 5.91
C GLN A 203 -7.84 -6.18 5.02
N GLY A 204 -7.74 -6.00 3.70
CA GLY A 204 -7.71 -7.08 2.72
C GLY A 204 -8.93 -7.99 2.81
N LEU A 205 -8.68 -9.31 2.80
CA LEU A 205 -9.74 -10.30 2.92
C LEU A 205 -10.35 -10.35 4.33
N ASP A 206 -9.67 -9.85 5.37
CA ASP A 206 -10.23 -9.82 6.72
C ASP A 206 -11.39 -8.83 6.84
N GLY A 207 -11.27 -7.67 6.17
CA GLY A 207 -12.33 -6.68 6.08
C GLY A 207 -13.43 -7.03 5.06
N SER A 208 -13.04 -7.70 3.96
CA SER A 208 -13.98 -8.11 2.91
C SER A 208 -14.89 -9.26 3.34
N LEU A 209 -14.36 -10.19 4.14
CA LEU A 209 -15.03 -11.42 4.55
C LEU A 209 -15.06 -11.50 6.08
N ASN A 210 -16.19 -11.20 6.71
CA ASN A 210 -16.40 -11.30 8.15
C ASN A 210 -17.62 -12.16 8.48
N CYS A 211 -17.66 -13.34 7.84
CA CYS A 211 -18.70 -14.35 7.97
C CYS A 211 -18.50 -15.19 9.25
N SER A 212 -19.59 -15.54 9.94
CA SER A 212 -19.56 -16.50 11.04
C SER A 212 -19.68 -17.96 10.59
N GLY A 213 -20.14 -18.19 9.35
CA GLY A 213 -20.14 -19.50 8.70
C GLY A 213 -18.83 -19.79 7.98
N ASP A 214 -18.79 -20.91 7.27
CA ASP A 214 -17.58 -21.38 6.58
C ASP A 214 -17.14 -20.43 5.46
N ILE A 215 -15.83 -20.19 5.39
CA ILE A 215 -15.15 -19.53 4.28
C ILE A 215 -14.27 -20.56 3.60
N SER A 216 -14.63 -20.94 2.38
CA SER A 216 -13.97 -22.00 1.62
C SER A 216 -13.39 -21.48 0.31
N PHE A 217 -12.09 -21.72 0.12
CA PHE A 217 -11.38 -21.35 -1.09
C PHE A 217 -10.96 -22.58 -1.88
N ASN A 218 -11.32 -22.63 -3.16
CA ASN A 218 -10.82 -23.64 -4.08
C ASN A 218 -10.07 -22.95 -5.22
N GLN A 219 -8.75 -22.80 -5.05
CA GLN A 219 -7.81 -22.35 -6.09
C GLN A 219 -8.30 -21.11 -6.84
N ILE A 220 -8.14 -19.97 -6.18
CA ILE A 220 -8.60 -18.66 -6.66
C ILE A 220 -7.47 -17.79 -7.17
N TYR A 221 -7.82 -16.75 -7.92
CA TYR A 221 -6.96 -15.62 -8.21
C TYR A 221 -7.31 -14.44 -7.31
N LEU A 222 -6.30 -13.77 -6.74
CA LEU A 222 -6.47 -12.60 -5.88
C LEU A 222 -6.00 -11.33 -6.57
N ILE A 223 -6.69 -10.22 -6.31
CA ILE A 223 -6.26 -8.89 -6.75
C ILE A 223 -6.40 -7.94 -5.55
N TYR A 224 -5.32 -7.28 -5.19
CA TYR A 224 -5.30 -6.23 -4.17
C TYR A 224 -5.17 -4.89 -4.88
N ASN A 225 -6.26 -4.11 -4.90
CA ASN A 225 -6.39 -2.92 -5.74
C ASN A 225 -6.94 -1.69 -4.98
N GLY A 226 -6.55 -1.55 -3.71
CA GLY A 226 -6.88 -0.37 -2.91
C GLY A 226 -6.20 0.91 -3.41
N THR A 227 -6.57 2.03 -2.78
CA THR A 227 -5.92 3.34 -2.97
C THR A 227 -5.25 3.86 -1.69
N GLU A 228 -5.45 3.14 -0.58
CA GLU A 228 -4.89 3.40 0.74
C GLU A 228 -4.01 2.21 1.14
N PRO A 229 -3.06 2.36 2.08
CA PRO A 229 -2.23 1.25 2.53
C PRO A 229 -3.07 0.03 2.91
N GLN A 230 -2.72 -1.12 2.36
CA GLN A 230 -3.53 -2.33 2.44
C GLN A 230 -2.72 -3.48 3.02
N ILE A 231 -3.37 -4.35 3.77
CA ILE A 231 -2.81 -5.67 4.13
C ILE A 231 -3.52 -6.77 3.33
N THR A 232 -2.88 -7.93 3.13
CA THR A 232 -3.57 -9.05 2.47
C THR A 232 -4.68 -9.66 3.34
N GLY A 233 -4.48 -9.67 4.66
CA GLY A 233 -5.36 -10.24 5.68
C GLY A 233 -5.08 -11.72 5.97
N MET A 234 -5.39 -12.15 7.20
CA MET A 234 -5.19 -13.53 7.69
C MET A 234 -6.10 -14.55 7.00
N LYS A 235 -7.27 -14.10 6.52
CA LYS A 235 -8.19 -14.90 5.69
C LYS A 235 -7.73 -15.14 4.27
N THR A 236 -6.60 -14.57 3.84
CA THR A 236 -5.94 -15.00 2.59
C THR A 236 -5.77 -16.51 2.61
N PRO A 237 -6.17 -17.28 1.58
CA PRO A 237 -5.92 -18.73 1.58
C PRO A 237 -4.43 -19.04 1.56
N ASP A 238 -4.04 -20.16 2.18
CA ASP A 238 -2.64 -20.58 2.23
C ASP A 238 -2.06 -20.92 0.85
N GLN A 239 -2.92 -21.20 -0.13
CA GLN A 239 -2.55 -21.50 -1.51
C GLN A 239 -3.51 -20.82 -2.49
N VAL A 240 -2.95 -20.20 -3.54
CA VAL A 240 -3.68 -19.49 -4.59
C VAL A 240 -3.16 -19.85 -5.98
N LEU A 241 -4.00 -19.64 -7.00
CA LEU A 241 -3.56 -19.69 -8.39
C LEU A 241 -2.61 -18.54 -8.69
N GLY A 242 -2.99 -17.33 -8.32
CA GLY A 242 -2.17 -16.14 -8.51
C GLY A 242 -2.62 -14.94 -7.69
N ILE A 243 -1.77 -13.91 -7.67
CA ILE A 243 -2.00 -12.64 -6.95
C ILE A 243 -1.51 -11.47 -7.81
N ASP A 244 -2.38 -10.49 -8.03
CA ASP A 244 -1.97 -9.16 -8.51
C ASP A 244 -1.90 -8.17 -7.35
N PHE A 245 -0.72 -7.58 -7.16
CA PHE A 245 -0.48 -6.50 -6.22
C PHE A 245 -0.54 -5.18 -7.01
N ASN A 246 -1.67 -4.47 -6.91
CA ASN A 246 -1.98 -3.29 -7.71
C ASN A 246 -2.52 -2.13 -6.85
N ASN A 247 -1.75 -1.69 -5.86
CA ASN A 247 -2.13 -0.59 -4.98
C ASN A 247 -0.94 0.36 -4.82
N PRO A 248 -1.03 1.60 -5.35
CA PRO A 248 0.07 2.55 -5.32
C PRO A 248 0.41 3.03 -3.89
N ALA A 249 -0.48 2.87 -2.91
CA ALA A 249 -0.21 3.20 -1.51
C ALA A 249 0.52 2.07 -0.76
N GLY A 250 0.69 0.91 -1.38
CA GLY A 250 1.44 -0.23 -0.84
C GLY A 250 0.56 -1.35 -0.26
N ILE A 251 1.10 -2.57 -0.29
CA ILE A 251 0.46 -3.80 0.20
C ILE A 251 1.42 -4.55 1.10
N THR A 252 0.99 -4.89 2.31
CA THR A 252 1.74 -5.74 3.25
C THR A 252 1.18 -7.15 3.30
N LEU A 253 2.03 -8.15 3.10
CA LEU A 253 1.66 -9.55 3.31
C LEU A 253 1.38 -9.79 4.79
N SER A 254 0.23 -10.38 5.12
CA SER A 254 -0.11 -10.71 6.50
C SER A 254 0.33 -12.12 6.91
N LYS A 255 0.70 -12.97 5.94
CA LYS A 255 1.20 -14.32 6.19
C LYS A 255 1.89 -14.89 4.94
N ASN A 256 2.51 -16.06 5.12
CA ASN A 256 3.07 -16.83 4.02
C ASN A 256 1.99 -17.31 3.05
N VAL A 257 2.28 -17.29 1.76
CA VAL A 257 1.35 -17.75 0.71
C VAL A 257 2.04 -18.71 -0.26
N LYS A 258 1.35 -19.78 -0.64
CA LYS A 258 1.77 -20.71 -1.70
C LYS A 258 1.19 -20.31 -3.04
N LEU A 259 2.02 -20.32 -4.07
CA LEU A 259 1.69 -19.85 -5.41
C LEU A 259 1.75 -21.00 -6.42
N ILE A 260 0.68 -21.17 -7.20
CA ILE A 260 0.65 -22.17 -8.28
C ILE A 260 1.16 -21.57 -9.60
N TYR A 261 0.65 -20.39 -9.99
CA TYR A 261 0.95 -19.77 -11.29
C TYR A 261 1.73 -18.47 -11.18
N THR A 262 1.12 -17.35 -10.77
CA THR A 262 1.75 -16.03 -10.93
C THR A 262 1.48 -15.06 -9.79
N ALA A 263 2.50 -14.30 -9.41
CA ALA A 263 2.41 -13.14 -8.54
C ALA A 263 3.05 -11.96 -9.27
N LEU A 264 2.28 -10.89 -9.46
CA LEU A 264 2.72 -9.70 -10.19
C LEU A 264 2.64 -8.46 -9.28
N VAL A 265 3.76 -7.74 -9.18
CA VAL A 265 3.79 -6.41 -8.55
C VAL A 265 3.75 -5.36 -9.65
N HIS A 266 2.68 -4.58 -9.68
CA HIS A 266 2.45 -3.57 -10.70
C HIS A 266 3.32 -2.33 -10.50
N SER A 267 3.53 -1.59 -11.59
CA SER A 267 4.25 -0.32 -11.58
C SER A 267 3.68 0.65 -10.53
N GLY A 268 4.56 1.31 -9.77
CA GLY A 268 4.18 2.24 -8.71
C GLY A 268 3.62 1.59 -7.44
N THR A 269 3.48 0.26 -7.38
CA THR A 269 3.07 -0.47 -6.16
C THR A 269 4.30 -0.87 -5.35
N THR A 270 4.19 -0.74 -4.02
CA THR A 270 5.15 -1.34 -3.07
C THR A 270 4.56 -2.59 -2.42
N LEU A 271 5.23 -3.74 -2.54
CA LEU A 271 4.91 -4.96 -1.79
C LEU A 271 5.86 -5.12 -0.61
N TYR A 272 5.32 -5.05 0.60
CA TYR A 272 6.02 -5.36 1.86
C TYR A 272 5.82 -6.83 2.21
N PHE A 273 6.90 -7.59 2.22
CA PHE A 273 6.89 -8.98 2.66
C PHE A 273 6.91 -9.10 4.18
N ASP A 274 7.40 -8.08 4.89
CA ASP A 274 7.88 -8.21 6.27
C ASP A 274 8.78 -9.46 6.39
N VAL A 275 8.47 -10.36 7.34
CA VAL A 275 9.15 -11.64 7.51
C VAL A 275 8.47 -12.79 6.75
N HIS A 276 7.40 -12.50 6.01
CA HIS A 276 6.62 -13.50 5.29
C HIS A 276 7.22 -13.85 3.92
N ILE A 277 6.78 -14.98 3.38
CA ILE A 277 7.28 -15.51 2.12
C ILE A 277 6.15 -15.85 1.14
N ILE A 278 6.42 -15.61 -0.14
CA ILE A 278 5.67 -16.23 -1.25
C ILE A 278 6.50 -17.41 -1.74
N LYS A 279 5.94 -18.62 -1.68
CA LYS A 279 6.64 -19.85 -2.04
C LYS A 279 5.84 -20.69 -3.03
N GLU A 280 6.50 -21.64 -3.68
CA GLU A 280 5.82 -22.60 -4.56
C GLU A 280 4.75 -23.43 -3.81
N ALA A 281 3.73 -23.83 -4.55
CA ALA A 281 2.72 -24.79 -4.11
C ALA A 281 3.23 -26.24 -4.20
N TRP A 282 2.45 -27.20 -3.69
CA TRP A 282 2.80 -28.63 -3.83
C TRP A 282 2.86 -29.08 -5.30
N TYR A 283 2.02 -28.47 -6.13
CA TYR A 283 2.02 -28.62 -7.58
C TYR A 283 1.95 -27.22 -8.19
N GLY A 284 2.80 -26.95 -9.17
CA GLY A 284 3.03 -25.61 -9.70
C GLY A 284 4.24 -24.96 -9.05
N SER A 285 5.16 -24.48 -9.89
CA SER A 285 6.39 -23.82 -9.45
C SER A 285 6.16 -22.36 -9.07
N GLY A 286 5.10 -21.73 -9.59
CA GLY A 286 4.86 -20.29 -9.45
C GLY A 286 5.91 -19.44 -10.19
N THR A 287 5.48 -18.24 -10.57
CA THR A 287 6.31 -17.18 -11.14
C THR A 287 6.07 -15.91 -10.34
N PHE A 288 7.12 -15.27 -9.87
CA PHE A 288 7.06 -13.94 -9.28
C PHE A 288 7.62 -12.95 -10.29
N SER A 289 6.93 -11.84 -10.53
CA SER A 289 7.35 -10.82 -11.49
C SER A 289 7.06 -9.41 -10.99
N MET A 290 7.89 -8.48 -11.45
CA MET A 290 7.84 -7.07 -11.13
C MET A 290 7.79 -6.25 -12.42
N GLU A 291 6.89 -5.28 -12.49
CA GLU A 291 6.89 -4.27 -13.55
C GLU A 291 7.89 -3.15 -13.25
N ASP A 292 8.25 -2.37 -14.26
CA ASP A 292 9.13 -1.21 -14.12
C ASP A 292 8.56 -0.21 -13.12
N GLY A 293 9.40 0.34 -12.23
CA GLY A 293 8.97 1.26 -11.19
C GLY A 293 8.15 0.64 -10.06
N SER A 294 8.04 -0.69 -9.98
CA SER A 294 7.53 -1.38 -8.79
C SER A 294 8.59 -1.46 -7.69
N THR A 295 8.14 -1.63 -6.44
CA THR A 295 9.00 -1.73 -5.26
C THR A 295 8.70 -3.00 -4.47
N ILE A 296 9.73 -3.68 -3.99
CA ILE A 296 9.59 -4.75 -2.99
C ILE A 296 10.40 -4.44 -1.74
N ALA A 297 9.84 -4.77 -0.58
CA ALA A 297 10.46 -4.56 0.72
C ALA A 297 10.51 -5.86 1.53
N THR A 298 11.64 -6.13 2.18
CA THR A 298 11.83 -7.35 2.97
C THR A 298 12.44 -7.07 4.33
N ALA A 299 11.87 -7.70 5.36
CA ALA A 299 12.46 -7.83 6.69
C ALA A 299 13.06 -9.23 6.93
N ASN A 300 13.07 -10.11 5.91
CA ASN A 300 13.65 -11.44 6.01
C ASN A 300 15.20 -11.35 6.10
N PRO A 301 15.86 -12.00 7.07
CA PRO A 301 17.32 -12.00 7.22
C PRO A 301 18.09 -12.44 5.98
N ASP A 302 17.52 -13.34 5.17
CA ASP A 302 18.16 -13.84 3.95
C ASP A 302 17.98 -12.92 2.73
N GLY A 303 17.19 -11.85 2.83
CA GLY A 303 16.97 -10.90 1.73
C GLY A 303 16.21 -11.52 0.55
N PHE A 304 16.72 -11.30 -0.66
CA PHE A 304 16.15 -11.82 -1.91
C PHE A 304 17.10 -12.80 -2.59
N TRP A 305 16.54 -13.85 -3.16
CA TRP A 305 17.31 -14.88 -3.87
C TRP A 305 16.65 -15.20 -5.20
N SER A 306 17.44 -15.38 -6.27
CA SER A 306 16.97 -15.85 -7.58
C SER A 306 16.97 -17.38 -7.68
N THR A 307 17.78 -18.06 -6.87
CA THR A 307 17.85 -19.52 -6.74
C THR A 307 17.60 -19.96 -5.30
N ASP A 308 17.43 -21.26 -5.05
CA ASP A 308 17.19 -21.85 -3.71
C ASP A 308 15.94 -21.37 -2.97
N LYS A 309 15.49 -22.10 -1.95
CA LYS A 309 14.31 -21.74 -1.14
C LYS A 309 14.72 -20.88 0.06
N LYS A 310 15.22 -19.67 -0.21
CA LYS A 310 15.67 -18.69 0.79
C LYS A 310 15.06 -17.31 0.54
N GLY A 311 15.04 -16.47 1.58
CA GLY A 311 14.50 -15.11 1.49
C GLY A 311 13.00 -15.06 1.27
N SER A 312 12.50 -13.91 0.82
CA SER A 312 11.06 -13.61 0.77
C SER A 312 10.31 -14.18 -0.42
N VAL A 313 11.03 -14.49 -1.51
CA VAL A 313 10.44 -15.09 -2.72
C VAL A 313 11.10 -16.44 -2.97
N GLN A 314 10.31 -17.49 -2.87
CA GLN A 314 10.74 -18.90 -2.91
C GLN A 314 9.96 -19.72 -3.95
N VAL A 315 9.52 -19.07 -5.03
CA VAL A 315 8.90 -19.73 -6.19
C VAL A 315 9.96 -20.20 -7.20
N GLY A 316 9.56 -20.94 -8.22
CA GLY A 316 10.46 -21.52 -9.21
C GLY A 316 11.04 -20.51 -10.20
N THR A 317 10.25 -19.53 -10.65
CA THR A 317 10.74 -18.44 -11.52
C THR A 317 10.60 -17.10 -10.80
N ARG A 318 11.69 -16.33 -10.75
CA ARG A 318 11.76 -15.05 -10.02
C ARG A 318 12.33 -13.99 -10.94
N ASN A 319 11.44 -13.15 -11.46
CA ASN A 319 11.80 -12.07 -12.38
C ASN A 319 11.88 -10.77 -11.59
N TYR A 320 13.00 -10.58 -10.90
CA TYR A 320 13.33 -9.29 -10.31
C TYR A 320 13.68 -8.31 -11.44
N ASN A 321 13.17 -7.08 -11.36
CA ASN A 321 13.24 -6.10 -12.44
C ASN A 321 14.36 -5.09 -12.21
N SER A 322 15.21 -4.85 -13.21
CA SER A 322 16.34 -3.91 -13.10
C SER A 322 15.91 -2.45 -12.97
N ASN A 323 14.69 -2.11 -13.40
CA ASN A 323 14.03 -0.83 -13.21
C ASN A 323 13.15 -0.78 -11.94
N GLY A 324 13.22 -1.81 -11.09
CA GLY A 324 12.52 -1.88 -9.81
C GLY A 324 13.32 -1.30 -8.64
N ASN A 325 12.64 -1.10 -7.51
CA ASN A 325 13.23 -0.62 -6.27
C ASN A 325 13.19 -1.69 -5.18
N TYR A 326 14.21 -1.69 -4.31
CA TYR A 326 14.43 -2.75 -3.33
C TYR A 326 14.69 -2.17 -1.95
N ILE A 327 13.92 -2.59 -0.95
CA ILE A 327 14.02 -2.11 0.43
C ILE A 327 14.37 -3.26 1.37
N PHE A 328 15.36 -3.05 2.22
CA PHE A 328 15.73 -3.95 3.32
C PHE A 328 15.41 -3.25 4.64
N ASN A 329 14.31 -3.65 5.27
CA ASN A 329 13.68 -2.95 6.39
C ASN A 329 13.46 -3.83 7.63
N GLY A 330 14.34 -4.81 7.84
CA GLY A 330 14.28 -5.71 8.99
C GLY A 330 14.80 -5.09 10.29
N THR A 331 14.56 -5.79 11.39
CA THR A 331 15.12 -5.47 12.72
C THR A 331 16.26 -6.40 13.14
N GLU A 332 16.46 -7.48 12.38
CA GLU A 332 17.59 -8.40 12.51
C GLU A 332 18.57 -8.14 11.38
N HIS A 333 19.84 -8.52 11.56
CA HIS A 333 20.86 -8.33 10.54
C HIS A 333 20.44 -9.03 9.24
N GLN A 334 20.45 -8.29 8.13
CA GLN A 334 20.04 -8.78 6.83
C GLN A 334 21.23 -8.91 5.87
N GLN A 335 21.03 -9.70 4.83
CA GLN A 335 21.85 -9.65 3.63
C GLN A 335 20.99 -9.30 2.42
N THR A 336 21.60 -8.77 1.36
CA THR A 336 20.87 -8.54 0.11
C THR A 336 20.43 -9.85 -0.56
N GLY A 337 21.23 -10.90 -0.38
CA GLY A 337 21.05 -12.23 -0.96
C GLY A 337 21.64 -12.36 -2.37
N ASP A 338 21.33 -13.46 -3.07
CA ASP A 338 21.75 -13.72 -4.45
C ASP A 338 20.60 -13.47 -5.41
N PHE A 339 20.12 -12.21 -5.48
CA PHE A 339 19.10 -11.84 -6.46
C PHE A 339 19.75 -11.21 -7.69
N ASN A 340 19.42 -11.81 -8.83
CA ASN A 340 19.78 -11.34 -10.15
C ASN A 340 18.55 -10.73 -10.80
N THR A 341 18.70 -9.51 -11.31
CA THR A 341 17.65 -8.73 -11.98
C THR A 341 17.68 -8.90 -13.50
N THR A 342 16.57 -8.55 -14.13
CA THR A 342 16.39 -8.56 -15.59
C THR A 342 15.78 -7.24 -16.05
N PRO A 343 16.20 -6.69 -17.21
CA PRO A 343 17.11 -7.29 -18.19
C PRO A 343 18.61 -7.21 -17.84
N ASP A 344 19.00 -6.29 -16.97
CA ASP A 344 20.40 -6.03 -16.62
C ASP A 344 20.76 -6.65 -15.26
N ALA A 345 21.64 -7.63 -15.27
CA ALA A 345 22.03 -8.39 -14.09
C ALA A 345 22.58 -7.50 -12.97
N TYR A 346 22.18 -7.79 -11.73
CA TYR A 346 22.56 -7.06 -10.50
C TYR A 346 22.39 -5.53 -10.58
N THR A 347 21.52 -5.05 -11.47
CA THR A 347 21.20 -3.64 -11.63
C THR A 347 19.83 -3.37 -11.02
N VAL A 348 19.68 -2.27 -10.29
CA VAL A 348 18.44 -1.83 -9.67
C VAL A 348 18.28 -0.33 -9.87
N ASN A 349 17.03 0.17 -9.84
CA ASN A 349 16.78 1.60 -9.88
C ASN A 349 17.22 2.25 -8.57
N ASP A 350 16.47 2.00 -7.49
CA ASP A 350 16.82 2.43 -6.13
C ASP A 350 17.02 1.21 -5.20
N ILE A 351 17.95 1.35 -4.26
CA ILE A 351 18.11 0.41 -3.15
C ILE A 351 18.14 1.16 -1.83
N ILE A 352 17.29 0.74 -0.89
CA ILE A 352 17.09 1.43 0.39
C ILE A 352 17.41 0.46 1.51
N PHE A 353 18.35 0.86 2.37
CA PHE A 353 18.71 0.17 3.59
C PHE A 353 18.13 0.94 4.78
N ASP A 354 17.12 0.35 5.41
CA ASP A 354 16.38 0.89 6.54
C ASP A 354 16.35 -0.15 7.67
N ASN A 355 17.54 -0.60 8.07
CA ASN A 355 17.68 -1.67 9.05
C ASN A 355 18.70 -1.25 10.11
N PRO A 356 18.29 -1.03 11.37
CA PRO A 356 19.19 -0.55 12.43
C PRO A 356 20.30 -1.53 12.80
N THR A 357 20.14 -2.82 12.52
CA THR A 357 21.18 -3.86 12.71
C THR A 357 22.13 -4.00 11.51
N GLY A 358 21.85 -3.27 10.43
CA GLY A 358 22.67 -3.20 9.22
C GLY A 358 22.38 -4.29 8.20
N VAL A 359 22.91 -4.08 7.00
CA VAL A 359 22.71 -4.96 5.84
C VAL A 359 24.06 -5.32 5.21
N THR A 360 24.29 -6.61 4.96
CA THR A 360 25.44 -7.07 4.19
C THR A 360 25.12 -7.09 2.71
N LEU A 361 25.88 -6.33 1.93
CA LEU A 361 25.84 -6.41 0.47
C LEU A 361 26.61 -7.64 0.02
N THR A 362 25.91 -8.63 -0.54
CA THR A 362 26.47 -9.94 -0.91
C THR A 362 26.91 -10.05 -2.37
N HIS A 363 26.44 -9.14 -3.22
CA HIS A 363 26.76 -9.12 -4.65
C HIS A 363 27.10 -7.70 -5.13
N PRO A 364 27.94 -7.58 -6.18
CA PRO A 364 28.31 -6.30 -6.77
C PRO A 364 27.12 -5.65 -7.49
N ILE A 365 26.32 -4.86 -6.78
CA ILE A 365 25.14 -4.19 -7.34
C ILE A 365 25.50 -2.91 -8.10
N THR A 366 24.69 -2.59 -9.12
CA THR A 366 24.65 -1.28 -9.77
C THR A 366 23.33 -0.60 -9.44
N VAL A 367 23.40 0.63 -8.92
CA VAL A 367 22.25 1.45 -8.54
C VAL A 367 22.20 2.65 -9.47
N VAL A 368 21.26 2.65 -10.41
CA VAL A 368 21.18 3.67 -11.47
C VAL A 368 20.51 4.96 -11.01
N SER A 369 19.78 4.93 -9.89
CA SER A 369 19.24 6.10 -9.22
C SER A 369 19.96 6.31 -7.88
N THR A 370 19.41 5.92 -6.74
CA THR A 370 19.95 6.28 -5.43
C THR A 370 20.12 5.06 -4.53
N LEU A 371 21.30 4.94 -3.92
CA LEU A 371 21.54 4.07 -2.78
C LEU A 371 21.24 4.87 -1.52
N GLU A 372 20.23 4.46 -0.77
CA GLU A 372 19.81 5.11 0.46
C GLU A 372 20.20 4.28 1.68
N LEU A 373 20.81 4.92 2.68
CA LEU A 373 21.08 4.33 3.98
C LEU A 373 20.43 5.22 5.05
N LEU A 374 19.25 4.80 5.48
CA LEU A 374 18.40 5.50 6.42
C LEU A 374 18.73 5.11 7.87
N GLU A 375 19.00 3.83 8.11
CA GLU A 375 19.38 3.29 9.42
C GLU A 375 20.46 2.21 9.32
N GLY A 376 21.22 2.03 10.41
CA GLY A 376 22.23 0.97 10.55
C GLY A 376 23.53 1.23 9.80
N ASP A 377 24.08 0.19 9.18
CA ASP A 377 25.32 0.25 8.40
C ASP A 377 25.28 -0.72 7.21
N ILE A 378 26.17 -0.53 6.25
CA ILE A 378 26.34 -1.42 5.09
C ILE A 378 27.65 -2.17 5.24
N ASN A 379 27.56 -3.49 5.39
CA ASN A 379 28.72 -4.37 5.39
C ASN A 379 29.03 -4.80 3.96
N TYR A 380 30.14 -4.31 3.42
CA TYR A 380 30.60 -4.64 2.07
C TYR A 380 31.48 -5.89 2.08
N THR A 381 30.94 -7.06 1.74
CA THR A 381 31.81 -8.18 1.33
C THR A 381 32.33 -7.98 -0.10
N VAL A 382 31.58 -7.21 -0.89
CA VAL A 382 31.90 -6.72 -2.22
C VAL A 382 31.47 -5.26 -2.35
N LEU A 383 32.20 -4.45 -3.12
CA LEU A 383 31.83 -3.06 -3.36
C LEU A 383 30.81 -2.95 -4.51
N PRO A 384 29.90 -1.96 -4.48
CA PRO A 384 29.02 -1.66 -5.59
C PRO A 384 29.79 -1.41 -6.90
N GLN A 385 29.28 -1.93 -8.01
CA GLN A 385 29.84 -1.72 -9.36
C GLN A 385 29.31 -0.46 -10.02
N GLY A 386 28.41 0.27 -9.39
CA GLY A 386 28.00 1.60 -9.84
C GLY A 386 26.95 2.16 -8.91
N VAL A 387 27.12 3.40 -8.48
CA VAL A 387 26.11 4.13 -7.71
C VAL A 387 26.01 5.52 -8.30
N ASP A 388 24.85 5.93 -8.81
CA ASP A 388 24.67 7.30 -9.30
C ASP A 388 24.49 8.27 -8.13
N GLY A 389 23.46 8.07 -7.31
CA GLY A 389 23.17 8.85 -6.12
C GLY A 389 23.44 8.08 -4.83
N PHE A 390 23.84 8.79 -3.77
CA PHE A 390 23.96 8.26 -2.42
C PHE A 390 23.25 9.17 -1.43
N TYR A 391 22.37 8.62 -0.59
CA TYR A 391 21.62 9.39 0.38
C TYR A 391 21.76 8.79 1.78
N SER A 392 22.45 9.49 2.67
CA SER A 392 22.56 9.11 4.08
C SER A 392 22.88 10.34 4.94
N PRO A 393 21.97 11.32 5.03
CA PRO A 393 22.22 12.55 5.78
C PRO A 393 22.27 12.31 7.30
N ASP A 394 21.64 11.24 7.79
CA ASP A 394 21.53 10.97 9.21
C ASP A 394 22.58 10.00 9.73
N VAL A 395 22.88 8.95 8.97
CA VAL A 395 23.85 7.89 9.35
C VAL A 395 25.27 8.26 8.92
N LYS A 396 25.52 8.36 7.60
CA LYS A 396 26.86 8.67 7.07
C LYS A 396 27.11 10.16 6.86
N LYS A 397 26.14 11.01 7.24
CA LYS A 397 26.24 12.46 7.16
C LYS A 397 26.65 12.97 5.77
N THR A 398 26.19 12.28 4.73
CA THR A 398 26.62 12.50 3.35
C THR A 398 25.46 12.33 2.40
N VAL A 399 25.32 13.26 1.45
CA VAL A 399 24.41 13.14 0.30
C VAL A 399 25.17 13.47 -0.99
N ILE A 400 24.99 12.63 -1.99
CA ILE A 400 25.49 12.81 -3.36
C ILE A 400 24.28 12.64 -4.27
N LEU A 401 23.85 13.71 -4.93
CA LEU A 401 22.70 13.65 -5.82
C LEU A 401 23.02 12.89 -7.11
N LYS A 402 22.08 12.07 -7.57
CA LYS A 402 22.17 11.40 -8.88
C LYS A 402 22.24 12.44 -10.01
N ASN A 403 23.03 12.16 -11.04
CA ASN A 403 23.19 13.03 -12.21
C ASN A 403 23.58 12.29 -13.50
N GLY A 404 23.37 10.97 -13.55
CA GLY A 404 23.71 10.10 -14.67
C GLY A 404 25.16 9.61 -14.68
N THR A 405 25.99 9.99 -13.69
CA THR A 405 27.40 9.57 -13.61
C THR A 405 27.57 8.48 -12.56
N LEU A 406 27.85 7.24 -12.95
CA LEU A 406 28.05 6.16 -11.97
C LEU A 406 29.38 6.29 -11.22
N MET A 407 29.33 6.07 -9.90
CA MET A 407 30.47 5.93 -9.01
C MET A 407 30.78 4.43 -8.84
N TYR A 408 31.88 3.97 -9.43
CA TYR A 408 32.33 2.58 -9.41
C TYR A 408 33.16 2.30 -8.15
N ASN A 409 32.97 1.13 -7.53
CA ASN A 409 33.62 0.76 -6.26
C ASN A 409 33.39 1.81 -5.17
N PHE A 410 32.16 2.35 -5.14
CA PHE A 410 31.79 3.45 -4.27
C PHE A 410 31.71 3.00 -2.81
N LEU A 411 32.23 3.83 -1.91
CA LEU A 411 32.07 3.70 -0.47
C LEU A 411 31.99 5.10 0.14
N ALA A 412 31.05 5.29 1.05
CA ALA A 412 30.95 6.47 1.88
C ALA A 412 30.91 6.06 3.35
N ASP A 413 31.77 6.67 4.16
CA ASP A 413 31.78 6.47 5.59
C ASP A 413 32.07 7.77 6.34
N SER A 414 31.71 7.83 7.62
CA SER A 414 32.01 8.98 8.47
C SER A 414 32.23 8.55 9.91
N LEU A 415 33.21 9.16 10.55
CA LEU A 415 33.66 8.79 11.89
C LEU A 415 33.86 10.04 12.76
N PRO A 416 33.72 9.91 14.09
CA PRO A 416 34.14 10.97 15.01
C PRO A 416 35.59 11.38 14.76
N PHE A 417 35.85 12.68 14.88
CA PHE A 417 37.17 13.27 14.67
C PHE A 417 37.55 14.17 15.84
N GLN A 418 38.74 13.96 16.39
CA GLN A 418 39.31 14.82 17.42
C GLN A 418 40.19 15.86 16.74
N ASN A 419 39.80 17.14 16.79
CA ASN A 419 40.45 18.22 16.03
C ASN A 419 40.96 19.39 16.88
N ASN A 420 41.34 19.16 18.14
CA ASN A 420 41.87 20.18 19.06
C ASN A 420 41.02 21.48 19.16
N GLY A 421 39.73 21.43 18.83
CA GLY A 421 38.85 22.61 18.86
C GLY A 421 38.73 23.37 17.55
N GLU A 422 39.30 22.87 16.45
CA GLU A 422 39.17 23.46 15.11
C GLU A 422 37.91 22.97 14.37
N TYR A 423 36.75 23.08 15.02
CA TYR A 423 35.39 23.06 14.44
C TYR A 423 34.67 21.71 14.42
N VAL A 424 34.42 21.06 13.29
CA VAL A 424 33.51 19.89 13.28
C VAL A 424 34.23 18.61 13.70
N LYS A 425 33.71 17.95 14.74
CA LYS A 425 34.21 16.70 15.34
C LYS A 425 33.85 15.47 14.52
N ARG A 426 33.88 15.57 13.20
CA ARG A 426 33.62 14.49 12.25
C ARG A 426 34.56 14.58 11.05
N LYS A 427 34.90 13.41 10.51
CA LYS A 427 35.61 13.24 9.25
C LYS A 427 34.83 12.30 8.33
N TRP A 428 34.98 12.49 7.02
CA TRP A 428 34.30 11.73 5.99
C TRP A 428 35.30 11.03 5.08
N TYR A 429 34.97 9.80 4.71
CA TYR A 429 35.73 8.97 3.79
C TYR A 429 34.87 8.70 2.58
N LEU A 430 35.29 9.17 1.42
CA LEU A 430 34.65 8.84 0.14
C LEU A 430 35.67 8.12 -0.73
N LYS A 431 35.27 6.97 -1.28
CA LYS A 431 36.05 6.17 -2.22
C LYS A 431 35.21 5.86 -3.45
N GLY A 432 35.88 5.60 -4.56
CA GLY A 432 35.24 5.24 -5.82
C GLY A 432 35.82 6.02 -7.01
N ASN A 433 35.54 5.51 -8.20
CA ASN A 433 35.97 6.08 -9.46
C ASN A 433 34.76 6.53 -10.27
N PHE A 434 34.83 7.71 -10.88
CA PHE A 434 33.80 8.22 -11.78
C PHE A 434 34.42 9.15 -12.81
N ASN A 435 33.77 9.28 -13.97
CA ASN A 435 34.18 10.21 -15.01
C ASN A 435 33.13 11.32 -15.14
N GLY A 436 33.46 12.53 -14.69
CA GLY A 436 32.54 13.64 -14.64
C GLY A 436 32.67 14.42 -13.35
N SER A 437 31.56 14.88 -12.81
CA SER A 437 31.51 15.59 -11.53
C SER A 437 30.35 15.12 -10.67
N LYS A 438 30.52 15.22 -9.35
CA LYS A 438 29.52 14.91 -8.34
C LYS A 438 29.38 16.07 -7.38
N LYS A 439 28.14 16.50 -7.11
CA LYS A 439 27.86 17.40 -6.00
C LYS A 439 27.76 16.56 -4.73
N VAL A 440 28.73 16.73 -3.85
CA VAL A 440 28.78 16.07 -2.54
C VAL A 440 28.35 17.08 -1.50
N THR A 441 27.53 16.66 -0.56
CA THR A 441 27.05 17.46 0.56
C THR A 441 27.31 16.73 1.87
N PHE A 442 27.96 17.40 2.81
CA PHE A 442 28.18 16.91 4.16
C PHE A 442 27.24 17.59 5.15
N TYR A 443 26.81 16.83 6.14
CA TYR A 443 25.91 17.25 7.20
C TYR A 443 26.56 17.07 8.56
N TRP A 444 26.24 17.89 9.55
CA TRP A 444 26.62 17.65 10.93
C TRP A 444 25.59 18.22 11.89
N SER A 445 25.62 17.76 13.13
CA SER A 445 24.74 18.21 14.20
C SER A 445 25.36 19.34 15.02
N GLU A 446 24.53 20.04 15.78
CA GLU A 446 24.95 21.06 16.75
C GLU A 446 25.99 20.55 17.75
N ASN A 447 25.86 19.30 18.19
CA ASN A 447 26.79 18.72 19.16
C ASN A 447 28.17 18.46 18.54
N GLU A 448 28.25 18.29 17.24
CA GLU A 448 29.50 17.98 16.54
C GLU A 448 30.34 19.23 16.26
N ASP A 449 29.77 20.43 16.38
CA ASP A 449 30.49 21.69 16.27
C ASP A 449 30.45 22.53 17.56
N ASP A 450 30.10 21.93 18.71
CA ASP A 450 29.93 22.63 19.99
C ASP A 450 28.96 23.83 19.89
N ASN A 451 27.92 23.67 19.08
CA ASN A 451 26.93 24.68 18.75
C ASN A 451 27.54 25.97 18.17
N TYR A 452 28.54 25.81 17.29
CA TYR A 452 29.20 26.94 16.67
C TYR A 452 28.25 27.76 15.78
N ASN A 453 28.33 29.09 15.89
CA ASN A 453 27.50 30.01 15.12
C ASN A 453 28.15 30.34 13.76
N TRP A 454 27.83 29.55 12.73
CA TRP A 454 28.24 29.78 11.36
C TRP A 454 27.47 30.96 10.72
N ASN A 455 28.19 31.92 10.15
CA ASN A 455 27.66 33.07 9.43
C ASN A 455 28.56 33.41 8.23
N VAL A 456 28.17 34.43 7.45
CA VAL A 456 28.87 34.83 6.21
C VAL A 456 30.32 35.26 6.40
N HIS A 457 30.76 35.58 7.62
CA HIS A 457 32.14 35.98 7.92
C HIS A 457 33.01 34.85 8.46
N ASN A 458 32.42 33.73 8.87
CA ASN A 458 33.12 32.60 9.49
C ASN A 458 32.54 31.26 9.01
N PHE A 459 32.14 31.18 7.75
CA PHE A 459 31.44 30.05 7.16
C PHE A 459 32.34 28.81 7.04
N PRO A 460 31.76 27.60 6.99
CA PRO A 460 32.54 26.37 6.95
C PRO A 460 33.23 26.19 5.59
N LYS A 461 34.37 25.50 5.62
CA LYS A 461 35.13 25.09 4.43
C LYS A 461 35.44 23.60 4.53
N VAL A 462 35.50 22.93 3.38
CA VAL A 462 35.86 21.51 3.30
C VAL A 462 37.34 21.40 2.99
N TYR A 463 38.06 20.61 3.77
CA TYR A 463 39.48 20.33 3.59
C TYR A 463 39.70 18.84 3.31
N LEU A 464 40.78 18.54 2.59
CA LEU A 464 41.34 17.19 2.49
C LEU A 464 42.51 17.06 3.48
N SER A 465 42.64 15.92 4.15
CA SER A 465 43.69 15.70 5.15
C SER A 465 45.13 15.79 4.62
N ASN A 466 45.31 15.71 3.30
CA ASN A 466 46.60 15.83 2.61
C ASN A 466 46.79 17.17 1.88
N SER A 467 45.90 18.15 2.09
CA SER A 467 45.97 19.50 1.52
C SER A 467 45.81 20.55 2.61
N ASN A 468 46.58 21.62 2.53
CA ASN A 468 46.39 22.79 3.39
C ASN A 468 45.37 23.78 2.82
N GLU A 469 45.08 23.68 1.51
CA GLU A 469 44.10 24.52 0.84
C GLU A 469 42.70 23.91 0.94
N PRO A 470 41.66 24.71 1.27
CA PRO A 470 40.28 24.26 1.25
C PRO A 470 39.79 24.03 -0.19
N LEU A 471 38.80 23.16 -0.33
CA LEU A 471 38.05 23.00 -1.57
C LEU A 471 37.14 24.22 -1.82
N HIS A 472 36.76 24.42 -3.08
CA HIS A 472 35.69 25.36 -3.39
C HIS A 472 34.36 24.79 -2.88
N THR A 473 33.77 25.47 -1.90
CA THR A 473 32.52 25.04 -1.26
C THR A 473 31.34 25.92 -1.62
N ILE A 474 30.16 25.34 -1.50
CA ILE A 474 28.85 25.99 -1.63
C ILE A 474 28.19 25.84 -0.26
N TRP A 475 27.88 26.96 0.39
CA TRP A 475 27.28 26.98 1.72
C TRP A 475 26.13 27.99 1.78
N ASN A 476 25.09 27.65 2.54
CA ASN A 476 23.90 28.48 2.72
C ASN A 476 23.72 28.81 4.21
N PRO A 477 23.70 30.09 4.63
CA PRO A 477 23.51 30.47 6.03
C PRO A 477 22.15 30.05 6.62
N ALA A 478 21.15 29.76 5.79
CA ALA A 478 19.87 29.21 6.26
C ALA A 478 19.98 27.74 6.72
N HIS A 479 21.01 27.03 6.25
CA HIS A 479 21.32 25.66 6.62
C HIS A 479 22.78 25.59 7.08
N PRO A 480 23.10 26.16 8.26
CA PRO A 480 24.48 26.41 8.67
C PRO A 480 25.33 25.14 8.82
N ARG A 481 24.68 23.97 8.94
CA ARG A 481 25.31 22.65 9.15
C ARG A 481 25.21 21.71 7.97
N GLU A 482 25.13 22.30 6.78
CA GLU A 482 25.20 21.63 5.50
C GLU A 482 26.24 22.35 4.65
N ILE A 483 27.17 21.62 4.02
CA ILE A 483 28.13 22.20 3.08
C ILE A 483 28.30 21.29 1.87
N SER A 484 28.25 21.87 0.68
CA SER A 484 28.49 21.14 -0.56
C SER A 484 29.81 21.53 -1.23
N PHE A 485 30.32 20.65 -2.08
CA PHE A 485 31.39 20.93 -3.03
C PHE A 485 31.21 20.07 -4.29
N ILE A 486 31.94 20.43 -5.35
CA ILE A 486 31.96 19.64 -6.59
C ILE A 486 33.21 18.76 -6.59
N ALA A 487 33.01 17.45 -6.50
CA ALA A 487 34.06 16.45 -6.62
C ALA A 487 34.23 16.06 -8.09
N HIS A 488 35.47 16.09 -8.59
CA HIS A 488 35.84 15.53 -9.90
C HIS A 488 36.53 14.16 -9.78
N SER A 489 36.89 13.79 -8.56
CA SER A 489 37.44 12.49 -8.18
C SER A 489 37.27 12.34 -6.68
N PHE A 490 37.21 11.11 -6.19
CA PHE A 490 37.50 10.82 -4.79
C PHE A 490 39.00 10.55 -4.62
N PRO A 491 39.61 10.88 -3.47
CA PRO A 491 41.04 10.68 -3.20
C PRO A 491 41.34 9.18 -3.07
N ASN A 492 41.29 8.46 -4.19
CA ASN A 492 41.19 7.00 -4.24
C ASN A 492 42.58 6.29 -4.21
N ALA A 493 43.53 6.78 -3.41
CA ALA A 493 44.92 6.30 -3.49
C ALA A 493 45.63 6.01 -2.16
N LYS A 494 45.10 6.44 -1.01
CA LYS A 494 45.69 6.14 0.31
C LYS A 494 44.57 5.93 1.31
N GLU A 495 44.67 4.89 2.13
CA GLU A 495 43.64 4.48 3.09
C GLU A 495 43.31 5.56 4.13
N ASP A 496 44.13 6.61 4.24
CA ASP A 496 44.06 7.64 5.28
C ASP A 496 43.66 9.05 4.79
N VAL A 497 43.29 9.25 3.52
CA VAL A 497 42.80 10.56 3.08
C VAL A 497 41.32 10.72 3.40
N TYR A 498 40.99 11.75 4.16
CA TYR A 498 39.62 12.06 4.59
C TYR A 498 39.30 13.53 4.38
N TYR A 499 38.01 13.81 4.28
CA TYR A 499 37.47 15.15 4.33
C TYR A 499 37.19 15.55 5.77
N TYR A 500 37.42 16.81 6.10
CA TYR A 500 37.01 17.40 7.37
C TYR A 500 36.56 18.84 7.13
N ILE A 501 35.78 19.39 8.07
CA ILE A 501 35.23 20.74 7.96
C ILE A 501 35.98 21.65 8.92
N GLY A 502 36.58 22.70 8.33
CA GLY A 502 37.40 23.69 9.01
C GLY A 502 36.85 25.11 8.82
N LYS A 503 37.39 26.08 9.57
CA LYS A 503 37.33 27.50 9.17
C LYS A 503 38.37 27.76 8.09
N GLU A 504 38.15 28.83 7.35
CA GLU A 504 39.22 29.45 6.57
C GLU A 504 40.41 29.72 7.50
N ARG A 505 41.52 29.00 7.25
CA ARG A 505 42.80 29.34 7.83
C ARG A 505 43.21 30.65 7.15
N ASP A 506 42.82 31.77 7.75
CA ASP A 506 43.50 33.05 7.54
C ASP A 506 44.92 32.89 8.13
N ASP A 507 45.76 32.09 7.47
CA ASP A 507 47.17 32.44 7.41
C ASP A 507 47.19 33.71 6.56
N THR A 508 46.90 34.86 7.20
CA THR A 508 47.53 36.08 6.75
C THR A 508 49.01 35.73 6.69
N LEU A 509 49.55 35.55 5.48
CA LEU A 509 50.96 35.81 5.25
C LEU A 509 51.24 37.07 6.06
N PRO A 510 52.24 37.11 6.94
CA PRO A 510 52.55 38.34 7.64
C PRO A 510 52.91 39.36 6.57
N VAL A 511 51.93 40.15 6.13
CA VAL A 511 52.17 41.41 5.46
C VAL A 511 52.60 42.29 6.61
N THR A 512 53.89 42.19 6.96
CA THR A 512 54.57 43.26 7.64
C THR A 512 54.46 44.44 6.67
N LEU A 513 53.48 45.32 6.90
CA LEU A 513 53.50 46.66 6.33
C LEU A 513 54.75 47.31 6.92
N SER A 514 55.87 47.13 6.26
CA SER A 514 57.08 47.88 6.56
C SER A 514 56.76 49.32 6.19
N SER A 515 56.52 50.11 7.23
CA SER A 515 56.34 51.54 7.05
C SER A 515 57.67 52.10 6.57
N PHE A 516 57.66 52.99 5.58
CA PHE A 516 58.86 53.74 5.23
C PHE A 516 58.66 55.20 5.61
N SER A 517 59.74 55.82 6.07
CA SER A 517 59.78 57.26 6.24
C SER A 517 60.41 57.89 4.99
N LEU A 518 59.77 58.97 4.51
CA LEU A 518 60.30 59.81 3.45
C LEU A 518 60.93 61.05 4.09
N THR A 519 62.22 61.26 3.83
CA THR A 519 62.89 62.52 4.17
C THR A 519 63.46 63.15 2.90
N GLN A 520 63.12 64.41 2.65
CA GLN A 520 63.64 65.16 1.50
C GLN A 520 65.14 65.38 1.69
N SER A 521 65.96 64.88 0.77
CA SER A 521 67.42 64.98 0.82
C SER A 521 67.99 66.01 -0.16
N GLY A 522 67.13 66.68 -0.93
CA GLY A 522 67.52 67.68 -1.93
C GLY A 522 66.32 68.28 -2.66
N ILE A 523 66.59 69.24 -3.55
CA ILE A 523 65.57 70.02 -4.29
C ILE A 523 64.65 69.12 -5.13
N SER A 524 65.11 67.91 -5.50
CA SER A 524 64.33 66.92 -6.27
C SER A 524 64.57 65.46 -5.86
N THR A 525 65.13 65.20 -4.67
CA THR A 525 65.46 63.84 -4.21
C THR A 525 64.90 63.56 -2.83
N VAL A 526 64.29 62.38 -2.66
CA VAL A 526 63.81 61.85 -1.38
C VAL A 526 64.60 60.61 -1.01
N ARG A 527 65.01 60.52 0.25
CA ARG A 527 65.55 59.30 0.84
C ARG A 527 64.38 58.50 1.44
N ILE A 528 64.25 57.27 1.01
CA ILE A 528 63.32 56.28 1.57
C ILE A 528 64.10 55.48 2.62
N THR A 529 63.61 55.44 3.85
CA THR A 529 64.17 54.59 4.90
C THR A 529 63.07 53.63 5.36
N TRP A 530 63.30 52.33 5.17
CA TRP A 530 62.44 51.28 5.69
C TRP A 530 62.53 51.25 7.23
N VAL A 531 61.38 51.22 7.90
CA VAL A 531 61.24 51.18 9.37
C VAL A 531 60.73 49.83 9.81
#